data_AF-A0A5E4LMI0-F1
#
_entry.id   AF-A0A5E4LMI0-F1
#
_cell.length_a   1.000
_cell.length_b   1.000
_cell.length_c   1.000
_cell.angle_alpha   90.00
_cell.angle_beta   90.00
_cell.angle_gamma   90.00
#
_symmetry.space_group_name_H-M   'P 1'
#
loop_
_entity.id
_entity.type
_entity.pdbx_description
1 polymer ?
#
loop_
_entity_poly.entity_id
_entity_poly.type
_entity_poly.pdbx_seq_one_letter_code
_entity_poly.pdbx_strand_id
1 'polypeptide(L)'
;MACYALSVLAAGGLYLIRRKGDSAELRSLNQMLLGGAVFGFVDHLWNGELFSSPNLVNDMMLGVAIVASILGIWATMTYGPMLLKRQSPVA
;
A
#
# COMPACT_ATOMS: atom_id res chain seq x y z
N MET A 1 15.95 -4.59 3.10
CA MET A 1 15.76 -5.25 1.78
C MET A 1 14.33 -5.74 1.49
N ALA A 2 13.61 -6.32 2.47
CA ALA A 2 12.31 -6.96 2.19
C ALA A 2 11.09 -5.99 2.17
N CYS A 3 11.22 -4.77 2.69
CA CYS A 3 10.08 -3.88 2.90
C CYS A 3 9.46 -3.32 1.61
N TYR A 4 10.29 -2.82 0.68
CA TYR A 4 9.84 -2.30 -0.61
C TYR A 4 9.41 -3.43 -1.55
N ALA A 5 10.05 -4.60 -1.45
CA ALA A 5 9.71 -5.79 -2.22
C ALA A 5 8.27 -6.25 -1.96
N LEU A 6 7.81 -6.20 -0.69
CA LEU A 6 6.43 -6.51 -0.34
C LEU A 6 5.42 -5.55 -1.01
N SER A 7 5.72 -4.25 -1.01
CA SER A 7 4.87 -3.26 -1.67
C SER A 7 4.85 -3.44 -3.20
N VAL A 8 5.98 -3.81 -3.79
CA VAL A 8 6.09 -4.14 -5.23
C VAL A 8 5.31 -5.42 -5.56
N LEU A 9 5.42 -6.47 -4.74
CA LEU A 9 4.66 -7.71 -4.92
C LEU A 9 3.16 -7.48 -4.79
N ALA A 10 2.75 -6.64 -3.82
CA ALA A 10 1.36 -6.24 -3.66
C ALA A 10 0.85 -5.47 -4.88
N ALA A 11 1.62 -4.50 -5.39
CA ALA A 11 1.28 -3.77 -6.61
C ALA A 11 1.23 -4.69 -7.85
N GLY A 12 2.15 -5.64 -7.97
CA GLY A 12 2.18 -6.63 -9.04
C GLY A 12 0.97 -7.58 -8.99
N GLY A 13 0.59 -8.04 -7.80
CA GLY A 13 -0.63 -8.83 -7.59
C GLY A 13 -1.88 -8.02 -7.98
N LEU A 14 -1.94 -6.75 -7.57
CA LEU A 14 -3.04 -5.86 -7.93
C LEU A 14 -3.11 -5.62 -9.45
N TYR A 15 -1.96 -5.49 -10.11
CA TYR A 15 -1.89 -5.36 -11.57
C TYR A 15 -2.46 -6.59 -12.29
N LEU A 16 -2.16 -7.80 -11.80
CA LEU A 16 -2.75 -9.03 -12.34
C LEU A 16 -4.27 -9.10 -12.13
N ILE A 17 -4.77 -8.62 -10.99
CA ILE A 17 -6.21 -8.53 -10.68
C ILE A 17 -6.88 -7.50 -11.61
N ARG A 18 -6.26 -6.33 -11.83
CA ARG A 18 -6.76 -5.29 -12.76
C ARG A 18 -6.87 -5.78 -14.20
N ARG A 19 -6.08 -6.78 -14.60
CA ARG A 19 -6.20 -7.42 -15.93
C ARG A 19 -7.54 -8.09 -16.16
N LYS A 20 -8.30 -8.42 -15.09
CA LYS A 20 -9.63 -9.03 -15.15
C LYS A 20 -10.78 -8.02 -14.95
N GLY A 21 -10.47 -6.78 -14.57
CA GLY A 21 -11.46 -5.73 -14.33
C GLY A 21 -10.77 -4.48 -13.79
N ASP A 22 -10.72 -3.42 -14.58
CA ASP A 22 -10.12 -2.14 -14.19
C ASP A 22 -11.20 -1.23 -13.60
N SER A 23 -11.00 -0.78 -12.37
CA SER A 23 -11.83 0.24 -11.72
C SER A 23 -10.95 1.40 -11.27
N ALA A 24 -11.53 2.60 -11.19
CA ALA A 24 -10.83 3.78 -10.69
C ALA A 24 -10.29 3.56 -9.25
N GLU A 25 -11.01 2.77 -8.45
CA GLU A 25 -10.66 2.40 -7.07
C GLU A 25 -9.42 1.49 -7.03
N LEU A 26 -9.34 0.49 -7.91
CA LEU A 26 -8.15 -0.36 -8.02
C LEU A 26 -6.95 0.41 -8.59
N ARG A 27 -7.19 1.42 -9.42
CA ARG A 27 -6.14 2.30 -9.94
C ARG A 27 -5.55 3.18 -8.84
N SER A 28 -6.37 3.75 -7.95
CA SER A 28 -5.90 4.53 -6.82
C SER A 28 -5.12 3.67 -5.82
N LEU A 29 -5.59 2.44 -5.53
CA LEU A 29 -4.86 1.50 -4.69
C LEU A 29 -3.50 1.13 -5.26
N ASN A 30 -3.42 0.88 -6.57
CA ASN A 30 -2.16 0.55 -7.23
C ASN A 30 -1.15 1.71 -7.17
N GLN A 31 -1.60 2.95 -7.29
CA GLN A 31 -0.74 4.14 -7.15
C GLN A 31 -0.24 4.31 -5.72
N MET A 32 -1.09 4.06 -4.71
CA MET A 32 -0.68 4.10 -3.31
C MET A 32 0.36 3.03 -2.97
N LEU A 33 0.18 1.80 -3.46
CA LEU A 33 1.15 0.71 -3.29
C LEU A 33 2.49 1.01 -3.99
N LEU A 34 2.45 1.60 -5.19
CA LEU A 34 3.66 2.09 -5.87
C LEU A 34 4.36 3.20 -5.08
N GLY A 35 3.60 4.14 -4.51
CA GLY A 35 4.14 5.17 -3.62
C GLY A 35 4.81 4.58 -2.38
N GLY A 36 4.20 3.57 -1.76
CA GLY A 36 4.78 2.83 -0.63
C GLY A 36 6.07 2.09 -0.98
N ALA A 37 6.14 1.51 -2.19
CA ALA A 37 7.35 0.88 -2.70
C ALA A 37 8.49 1.89 -2.91
N VAL A 38 8.20 3.05 -3.51
CA VAL A 38 9.18 4.13 -3.68
C VAL A 38 9.65 4.67 -2.33
N PHE A 39 8.73 4.85 -1.38
CA PHE A 39 9.07 5.29 -0.03
C PHE A 39 10.04 4.32 0.67
N GLY A 40 9.73 3.03 0.68
CA GLY A 40 10.62 2.01 1.26
C GLY A 40 11.97 1.90 0.54
N PHE A 41 12.01 2.18 -0.76
CA PHE A 41 13.27 2.25 -1.52
C PHE A 41 14.12 3.47 -1.11
N VAL A 42 13.51 4.65 -1.00
CA VAL A 42 14.18 5.88 -0.60
C VAL A 42 14.66 5.81 0.85
N ASP A 43 13.87 5.24 1.75
CA ASP A 43 14.24 5.06 3.16
C ASP A 43 15.50 4.20 3.32
N HIS A 44 15.56 3.05 2.64
CA HIS A 44 16.77 2.22 2.64
C HIS A 44 17.96 2.87 1.91
N LEU A 45 17.72 3.67 0.87
CA LEU A 45 18.78 4.39 0.17
C LEU A 45 19.40 5.46 1.08
N TRP A 46 18.56 6.18 1.83
CA TRP A 46 18.96 7.24 2.75
C TRP A 46 19.69 6.70 3.99
N ASN A 47 19.22 5.57 4.54
CA ASN A 47 19.83 4.94 5.71
C ASN A 47 21.06 4.08 5.37
N GLY A 48 21.43 3.96 4.10
CA GLY A 48 22.59 3.17 3.66
C GLY A 48 22.40 1.64 3.79
N GLU A 49 21.20 1.18 4.13
CA GLU A 49 20.84 -0.23 4.34
C GLU A 49 20.41 -0.95 3.06
N LEU A 50 20.63 -0.32 1.89
CA LEU A 50 20.18 -0.82 0.58
C LEU A 50 20.73 -2.21 0.24
N PHE A 51 21.95 -2.53 0.72
CA PHE A 51 22.67 -3.77 0.42
C PHE A 51 23.03 -4.62 1.65
N SER A 52 22.71 -4.17 2.88
CA SER A 52 22.82 -4.99 4.09
C SER A 52 21.96 -4.38 5.20
N SER A 53 20.86 -5.04 5.57
CA SER A 53 20.15 -4.73 6.81
C SER A 53 20.54 -5.78 7.85
N PRO A 54 21.04 -5.37 9.03
CA PRO A 54 21.40 -6.32 10.09
C PRO A 54 20.17 -7.03 10.66
N ASN A 55 18.95 -6.51 10.45
CA ASN A 55 17.73 -7.00 11.06
C ASN A 55 16.60 -7.15 10.04
N LEU A 56 16.67 -8.21 9.22
CA LEU A 56 15.67 -8.58 8.21
C LEU A 56 14.23 -8.61 8.74
N VAL A 57 14.02 -9.04 10.00
CA VAL A 57 12.70 -9.11 10.63
C VAL A 57 12.08 -7.72 10.77
N ASN A 58 12.88 -6.72 11.16
CA ASN A 58 12.40 -5.35 11.34
C ASN A 58 12.03 -4.73 9.99
N ASP A 59 12.83 -4.99 8.94
CA ASP A 59 12.50 -4.59 7.57
C ASP A 59 11.17 -5.19 7.10
N MET A 60 10.93 -6.49 7.37
CA MET A 60 9.68 -7.14 6.99
C MET A 60 8.48 -6.56 7.75
N MET A 61 8.62 -6.32 9.06
CA MET A 61 7.57 -5.68 9.85
C MET A 61 7.23 -4.29 9.33
N LEU A 62 8.24 -3.50 8.96
CA LEU A 62 8.04 -2.17 8.37
C LEU A 62 7.29 -2.26 7.03
N GLY A 63 7.67 -3.21 6.16
CA GLY A 63 6.97 -3.45 4.90
C GLY A 63 5.51 -3.86 5.09
N VAL A 64 5.22 -4.74 6.04
CA VAL A 64 3.85 -5.13 6.41
C VAL A 64 3.07 -3.94 6.96
N ALA A 65 3.68 -3.13 7.82
CA ALA A 65 3.06 -1.94 8.37
C ALA A 65 2.67 -0.96 7.26
N ILE A 66 3.57 -0.67 6.31
CA ILE A 66 3.30 0.21 5.17
C ILE A 66 2.12 -0.31 4.33
N VAL A 67 2.13 -1.60 3.97
CA VAL A 67 1.04 -2.20 3.19
C VAL A 67 -0.29 -2.16 3.95
N ALA A 68 -0.28 -2.49 5.25
CA ALA A 68 -1.47 -2.45 6.09
C ALA A 68 -2.02 -1.02 6.23
N SER A 69 -1.16 -0.03 6.40
CA SER A 69 -1.55 1.39 6.43
C SER A 69 -2.15 1.84 5.11
N ILE A 70 -1.54 1.47 3.98
CA ILE A 70 -2.06 1.79 2.64
C ILE A 70 -3.45 1.19 2.43
N LEU A 71 -3.62 -0.09 2.76
CA LEU A 71 -4.92 -0.77 2.64
C LEU A 71 -5.97 -0.13 3.56
N GLY A 72 -5.59 0.20 4.80
CA GLY A 72 -6.48 0.86 5.75
C GLY A 72 -6.93 2.24 5.26
N ILE A 73 -6.01 3.09 4.82
CA ILE A 73 -6.32 4.42 4.28
C ILE A 73 -7.15 4.33 3.00
N TRP A 74 -6.81 3.41 2.09
CA TRP A 74 -7.58 3.22 0.87
C TRP A 74 -9.01 2.74 1.16
N ALA A 75 -9.17 1.81 2.10
CA ALA A 75 -10.48 1.31 2.50
C ALA A 75 -11.33 2.42 3.16
N THR A 76 -10.74 3.25 4.03
CA THR A 76 -11.48 4.37 4.64
C THR A 76 -11.85 5.43 3.61
N MET A 77 -10.98 5.75 2.65
CA MET A 77 -11.30 6.69 1.57
C MET A 77 -12.38 6.18 0.62
N THR A 78 -12.37 4.88 0.32
CA THR A 78 -13.29 4.27 -0.65
C THR A 78 -14.65 3.96 -0.02
N TYR A 79 -14.67 3.37 1.18
CA TYR A 79 -15.91 2.92 1.84
C TYR A 79 -16.43 3.90 2.90
N GLY A 80 -15.58 4.78 3.45
CA GLY A 80 -15.98 5.82 4.40
C GLY A 80 -17.12 6.72 3.90
N PRO A 81 -17.11 7.24 2.65
CA PRO A 81 -18.22 8.04 2.15
C PRO A 81 -19.53 7.25 2.01
N MET A 82 -19.49 5.93 1.78
CA MET A 82 -20.70 5.09 1.79
C MET A 82 -21.28 4.92 3.21
N LEU A 83 -20.42 4.84 4.22
CA LEU A 83 -20.85 4.75 5.62
C LEU A 83 -21.43 6.07 6.13
N LEU A 84 -20.84 7.21 5.77
CA LEU A 84 -21.35 8.54 6.12
C LEU A 84 -22.69 8.86 5.44
N LYS A 85 -22.85 8.49 4.16
CA LYS A 85 -24.11 8.71 3.42
C LYS A 85 -25.27 7.85 3.92
N ARG A 86 -24.99 6.71 4.56
CA ARG A 86 -26.01 5.88 5.22
C ARG A 86 -26.55 6.50 6.51
N GLN A 87 -25.82 7.44 7.12
CA GLN A 87 -26.20 8.08 8.38
C GLN A 87 -26.95 9.40 8.22
N SER A 88 -27.12 9.94 7.00
CA SER A 88 -28.02 11.08 6.79
C SER A 88 -29.47 10.57 6.79
N PRO A 89 -30.29 10.83 7.83
CA PRO A 89 -31.71 10.63 7.71
C PRO A 89 -32.23 11.47 6.54
N VAL A 90 -33.03 10.85 5.69
CA VAL A 90 -33.86 11.56 4.70
C VAL A 90 -34.70 12.56 5.50
N ALA A 91 -34.39 13.85 5.33
CA ALA A 91 -35.21 14.95 5.83
C ALA A 91 -36.46 15.11 4.96
#